data_AF-A0A0D2AB21-F1
#
_entry.id   AF-A0A0D2AB21-F1
#
_cell.length_a   1.000
_cell.length_b   1.000
_cell.length_c   1.000
_cell.angle_alpha   90.00
_cell.angle_beta   90.00
_cell.angle_gamma   90.00
#
_symmetry.space_group_name_H-M   'P 1'
#
loop_
_entity.id
_entity.type
_entity.pdbx_description
1 polymer ?
#
loop_
_entity_poly.entity_id
_entity_poly.type
_entity_poly.pdbx_seq_one_letter_code
_entity_poly.pdbx_strand_id
1 'polypeptide(L)'
;MPQPTGRIESSEPNSVGAAWIFTHWSSEKEKRDTPGGIATSLAYYPHLNTLREYFGRPVDVIAVSKEASPPPVRSRSGPKDYLITLRLVDPSLVPERQQGIATRIFRPDEHALPKVYRGDVVVLHDFQVQNRRREISLSSTNTSAWAVFRKGRLEGDISGPPLEYGAGESALARILFDWWIQIDHRQPPAGAVVPHYEENIETTEGTD
;
A
#
# COMPACT_ATOMS: atom_id res chain seq x y z
N MET A 1 -53.69 14.89 16.39
CA MET A 1 -52.58 14.05 15.89
C MET A 1 -53.11 13.17 14.76
N PRO A 2 -52.35 12.80 13.71
CA PRO A 2 -50.96 13.17 13.37
C PRO A 2 -50.76 13.70 11.93
N GLN A 3 -49.49 14.06 11.68
CA GLN A 3 -48.82 14.76 10.57
C GLN A 3 -48.78 14.00 9.22
N PRO A 4 -48.49 14.69 8.09
CA PRO A 4 -48.15 14.04 6.83
C PRO A 4 -46.70 13.52 6.87
N THR A 5 -46.52 12.23 6.61
CA THR A 5 -45.23 11.56 6.44
C THR A 5 -44.68 11.83 5.04
N GLY A 6 -43.77 12.80 4.93
CA GLY A 6 -42.89 12.94 3.77
C GLY A 6 -41.84 11.82 3.78
N ARG A 7 -41.94 10.90 2.81
CA ARG A 7 -40.91 9.89 2.54
C ARG A 7 -39.83 10.56 1.68
N ILE A 8 -38.67 10.81 2.26
CA ILE A 8 -37.49 11.25 1.51
C ILE A 8 -36.94 10.02 0.77
N GLU A 9 -37.03 10.07 -0.55
CA GLU A 9 -36.37 9.17 -1.49
C GLU A 9 -34.90 9.57 -1.54
N SER A 10 -34.03 8.82 -0.85
CA SER A 10 -32.58 9.00 -0.93
C SER A 10 -32.07 8.33 -2.20
N SER A 11 -31.82 9.15 -3.22
CA SER A 11 -31.00 8.81 -4.38
C SER A 11 -29.59 8.43 -3.94
N GLU A 12 -29.09 7.30 -4.44
CA GLU A 12 -27.70 6.90 -4.27
C GLU A 12 -26.77 7.87 -5.02
N PRO A 13 -25.72 8.43 -4.38
CA PRO A 13 -24.73 9.20 -5.11
C PRO A 13 -23.62 8.29 -5.66
N ASN A 14 -23.55 8.31 -6.98
CA ASN A 14 -22.50 7.86 -7.88
C ASN A 14 -21.06 8.19 -7.42
N SER A 15 -20.18 7.20 -7.57
CA SER A 15 -18.75 7.28 -7.96
C SER A 15 -17.84 8.42 -7.47
N VAL A 16 -17.94 8.88 -6.22
CA VAL A 16 -16.92 9.74 -5.58
C VAL A 16 -16.48 9.15 -4.24
N GLY A 17 -15.91 7.93 -4.24
CA GLY A 17 -15.69 7.16 -3.00
C GLY A 17 -14.30 7.28 -2.35
N ALA A 18 -13.28 7.78 -3.04
CA ALA A 18 -11.90 7.75 -2.51
C ALA A 18 -11.46 9.03 -1.78
N ALA A 19 -12.13 10.17 -2.02
CA ALA A 19 -11.72 11.46 -1.47
C ALA A 19 -12.26 11.74 -0.06
N TRP A 20 -13.31 11.03 0.39
CA TRP A 20 -13.97 11.31 1.67
C TRP A 20 -13.41 10.54 2.86
N ILE A 21 -12.57 9.53 2.63
CA ILE A 21 -11.96 8.71 3.69
C ILE A 21 -11.01 9.56 4.56
N PHE A 22 -10.52 10.69 4.03
CA PHE A 22 -9.66 11.63 4.75
C PHE A 22 -10.41 12.61 5.65
N THR A 23 -11.72 12.79 5.52
CA THR A 23 -12.34 14.02 6.03
C THR A 23 -12.99 13.92 7.41
N HIS A 24 -13.40 12.76 7.94
CA HIS A 24 -14.11 12.75 9.24
C HIS A 24 -13.85 11.49 10.09
N TRP A 25 -12.86 11.56 10.98
CA TRP A 25 -12.88 10.87 12.28
C TRP A 25 -11.89 11.51 13.26
N SER A 26 -12.42 12.29 14.22
CA SER A 26 -11.63 13.01 15.23
C SER A 26 -11.13 12.10 16.36
N SER A 27 -9.81 12.06 16.49
CA SER A 27 -9.10 12.17 17.77
C SER A 27 -7.97 13.18 17.56
N GLU A 28 -8.23 14.44 17.93
CA GLU A 28 -7.29 15.57 17.99
C GLU A 28 -5.93 15.18 18.59
N LYS A 29 -4.87 15.15 17.76
CA LYS A 29 -3.63 15.95 17.96
C LYS A 29 -2.46 15.63 17.03
N GLU A 30 -2.53 14.59 16.18
CA GLU A 30 -1.27 14.04 15.66
C GLU A 30 -1.20 13.73 14.17
N LYS A 31 -2.15 14.20 13.35
CA LYS A 31 -2.15 13.92 11.91
C LYS A 31 -2.35 15.19 11.11
N ARG A 32 -1.41 15.46 10.22
CA ARG A 32 -1.50 16.54 9.23
C ARG A 32 -1.31 15.93 7.85
N ASP A 33 -2.39 15.83 7.09
CA ASP A 33 -2.32 15.53 5.67
C ASP A 33 -1.65 16.71 4.97
N THR A 34 -0.48 16.46 4.38
CA THR A 34 0.31 17.46 3.67
C THR A 34 0.34 17.08 2.19
N PRO A 35 0.41 18.03 1.24
CA PRO A 35 0.63 17.67 -0.16
C PRO A 35 1.85 16.74 -0.30
N GLY A 36 1.61 15.50 -0.71
CA GLY A 36 2.66 14.50 -0.95
C GLY A 36 2.95 13.52 0.19
N GLY A 37 2.23 13.56 1.32
CA GLY A 37 2.43 12.58 2.39
C GLY A 37 1.68 12.88 3.69
N ILE A 38 1.89 12.01 4.67
CA ILE A 38 1.21 12.06 5.97
C ILE A 38 2.25 12.20 7.08
N ALA A 39 2.08 13.19 7.94
CA ALA A 39 2.90 13.36 9.14
C ALA A 39 2.20 12.78 10.38
N THR A 40 2.95 12.05 11.19
CA THR A 40 2.62 11.69 12.58
C THR A 40 3.57 12.44 13.53
N SER A 41 3.50 12.16 14.84
CA SER A 41 4.50 12.67 15.78
C SER A 41 5.85 11.97 15.67
N LEU A 42 5.87 10.73 15.19
CA LEU A 42 7.08 9.92 15.11
C LEU A 42 7.81 10.13 13.78
N ALA A 43 7.08 10.30 12.68
CA ALA A 43 7.69 10.35 11.36
C ALA A 43 6.83 11.07 10.30
N TYR A 44 7.44 11.29 9.15
CA TYR A 44 6.76 11.72 7.93
C TYR A 44 6.80 10.60 6.89
N TYR A 45 5.64 10.24 6.37
CA TYR A 45 5.45 9.17 5.39
C TYR A 45 5.06 9.77 4.03
N PRO A 46 5.99 9.92 3.06
CA PRO A 46 5.67 10.39 1.73
C PRO A 46 4.81 9.35 1.00
N HIS A 47 3.91 9.83 0.14
CA HIS A 47 3.16 9.00 -0.79
C HIS A 47 4.10 8.25 -1.73
N LEU A 48 3.79 6.99 -2.03
CA LEU A 48 4.65 6.18 -2.90
C LEU A 48 4.86 6.78 -4.30
N ASN A 49 3.88 7.52 -4.83
CA ASN A 49 4.01 8.19 -6.13
C ASN A 49 4.98 9.40 -6.13
N THR A 50 5.31 9.96 -4.96
CA THR A 50 6.24 11.09 -4.79
C THR A 50 7.68 10.65 -4.51
N LEU A 51 7.94 9.36 -4.30
CA LEU A 51 9.27 8.86 -3.90
C LEU A 51 10.41 9.30 -4.83
N ARG A 52 10.13 9.60 -6.11
CA ARG A 52 11.14 10.14 -7.04
C ARG A 52 11.80 11.42 -6.52
N GLU A 53 11.07 12.25 -5.77
CA GLU A 53 11.56 13.50 -5.17
C GLU A 53 12.57 13.25 -4.03
N TYR A 54 12.59 12.04 -3.48
CA TYR A 54 13.44 11.62 -2.38
C TYR A 54 14.65 10.80 -2.85
N PHE A 55 14.94 10.76 -4.15
CA PHE A 55 16.07 10.00 -4.68
C PHE A 55 17.38 10.33 -3.95
N GLY A 56 18.10 9.28 -3.53
CA GLY A 56 19.36 9.43 -2.81
C GLY A 56 19.21 9.77 -1.34
N ARG A 57 17.98 9.88 -0.81
CA ARG A 57 17.70 10.13 0.60
C ARG A 57 16.97 8.93 1.23
N PRO A 58 17.17 8.69 2.53
CA PRO A 58 16.32 7.77 3.25
C PRO A 58 14.93 8.37 3.51
N VAL A 59 13.93 7.50 3.59
CA VAL A 59 12.55 7.84 3.91
C VAL A 59 11.93 6.79 4.82
N ASP A 60 10.93 7.22 5.58
CA ASP A 60 10.02 6.33 6.29
C ASP A 60 8.79 6.10 5.41
N VAL A 61 8.25 4.88 5.37
CA VAL A 61 7.11 4.53 4.50
C VAL A 61 6.12 3.69 5.28
N ILE A 62 4.84 3.95 5.10
CA ILE A 62 3.78 3.06 5.55
C ILE A 62 2.90 2.69 4.35
N ALA A 63 2.81 1.39 4.06
CA ALA A 63 2.18 0.91 2.83
C ALA A 63 1.69 -0.53 2.98
N VAL A 64 0.80 -0.96 2.09
CA VAL A 64 0.27 -2.33 2.05
C VAL A 64 1.20 -3.21 1.22
N SER A 65 1.45 -4.43 1.69
CA SER A 65 2.10 -5.47 0.89
C SER A 65 1.11 -6.07 -0.10
N LYS A 66 1.36 -5.87 -1.39
CA LYS A 66 0.55 -6.40 -2.47
C LYS A 66 0.62 -7.93 -2.53
N GLU A 67 1.72 -8.52 -2.12
CA GLU A 67 1.99 -9.95 -2.22
C GLU A 67 2.56 -10.47 -0.90
N ALA A 68 2.55 -11.78 -0.69
CA ALA A 68 3.29 -12.38 0.42
C ALA A 68 4.80 -12.23 0.20
N SER A 69 5.58 -12.12 1.28
CA SER A 69 7.04 -12.12 1.18
C SER A 69 7.51 -13.40 0.48
N PRO A 70 8.39 -13.32 -0.53
CA PRO A 70 9.00 -14.51 -1.10
C PRO A 70 9.94 -15.17 -0.09
N PRO A 71 10.33 -16.44 -0.30
CA PRO A 71 11.38 -17.07 0.48
C PRO A 71 12.67 -16.22 0.46
N PRO A 72 13.36 -16.06 1.60
CA PRO A 72 14.64 -15.36 1.65
C PRO A 72 15.68 -15.97 0.71
N VAL A 73 16.38 -15.10 -0.02
CA VAL A 73 17.48 -15.51 -0.91
C VAL A 73 18.79 -15.02 -0.31
N ARG A 74 19.71 -15.95 -0.04
CA ARG A 74 21.05 -15.58 0.41
C ARG A 74 21.87 -15.05 -0.75
N SER A 75 22.48 -13.88 -0.59
CA SER A 75 23.34 -13.30 -1.61
C SER A 75 24.56 -14.20 -1.88
N ARG A 76 24.84 -14.44 -3.17
CA ARG A 76 25.96 -15.27 -3.63
C ARG A 76 27.32 -14.55 -3.55
N SER A 77 27.30 -13.23 -3.38
CA SER A 77 28.49 -12.37 -3.31
C SER A 77 28.26 -11.18 -2.37
N GLY A 78 29.33 -10.49 -1.98
CA GLY A 78 29.27 -9.41 -0.98
C GLY A 78 29.12 -9.93 0.45
N PRO A 79 28.45 -9.20 1.36
CA PRO A 79 28.29 -9.57 2.78
C PRO A 79 27.56 -10.90 3.06
N LYS A 80 27.03 -11.57 2.04
CA LYS A 80 26.24 -12.82 2.13
C LYS A 80 24.94 -12.68 2.95
N ASP A 81 24.40 -11.47 3.01
CA ASP A 81 23.09 -11.18 3.61
C ASP A 81 21.96 -11.95 2.90
N TYR A 82 20.92 -12.24 3.65
CA TYR A 82 19.62 -12.68 3.15
C TYR A 82 18.83 -11.49 2.61
N LEU A 83 18.13 -11.70 1.50
CA LEU A 83 17.33 -10.71 0.80
C LEU A 83 15.91 -11.21 0.62
N ILE A 84 14.94 -10.35 0.91
CA ILE A 84 13.59 -10.42 0.34
C ILE A 84 13.25 -9.14 -0.41
N THR A 85 12.34 -9.23 -1.39
CA THR A 85 11.80 -8.07 -2.09
C THR A 85 10.29 -8.04 -1.91
N LEU A 86 9.79 -7.01 -1.25
CA LEU A 86 8.36 -6.74 -1.10
C LEU A 86 7.85 -5.86 -2.23
N ARG A 87 6.55 -5.95 -2.51
CA ARG A 87 5.83 -5.06 -3.43
C ARG A 87 4.85 -4.23 -2.64
N LEU A 88 5.17 -2.96 -2.42
CA LEU A 88 4.40 -2.08 -1.58
C LEU A 88 3.51 -1.14 -2.39
N VAL A 89 2.29 -0.93 -1.93
CA VAL A 89 1.28 -0.09 -2.55
C VAL A 89 0.58 0.78 -1.52
N ASP A 90 0.13 1.96 -1.93
CA ASP A 90 -0.67 2.89 -1.14
C ASP A 90 -1.73 3.54 -2.06
N PRO A 91 -2.67 4.32 -1.51
CA PRO A 91 -3.70 5.01 -2.30
C PRO A 91 -3.17 5.98 -3.36
N SER A 92 -1.90 6.39 -3.27
CA SER A 92 -1.31 7.35 -4.19
C SER A 92 -0.93 6.74 -5.55
N LEU A 93 -0.78 5.41 -5.61
CA LEU A 93 -0.48 4.70 -6.85
C LEU A 93 -1.76 4.53 -7.68
N VAL A 94 -1.75 5.12 -8.88
CA VAL A 94 -2.85 5.06 -9.86
C VAL A 94 -3.14 3.60 -10.26
N PRO A 95 -4.41 3.22 -10.54
CA PRO A 95 -4.80 1.85 -10.88
C PRO A 95 -3.97 1.18 -11.99
N GLU A 96 -3.48 1.91 -13.00
CA GLU A 96 -2.66 1.29 -14.07
C GLU A 96 -1.20 1.00 -13.64
N ARG A 97 -0.72 1.60 -12.53
CA ARG A 97 0.64 1.44 -11.99
C ARG A 97 0.70 0.58 -10.73
N GLN A 98 -0.28 -0.30 -10.53
CA GLN A 98 -0.39 -1.21 -9.39
C GLN A 98 0.71 -2.29 -9.28
N GLN A 99 1.81 -2.23 -10.04
CA GLN A 99 2.93 -3.17 -9.84
C GLN A 99 3.59 -3.03 -8.46
N GLY A 100 3.42 -1.88 -7.81
CA GLY A 100 3.94 -1.60 -6.48
C GLY A 100 5.44 -1.29 -6.48
N ILE A 101 5.86 -0.51 -5.48
CA ILE A 101 7.26 -0.12 -5.31
C ILE A 101 8.05 -1.32 -4.80
N ALA A 102 9.10 -1.68 -5.54
CA ALA A 102 10.03 -2.73 -5.12
C ALA A 102 10.78 -2.28 -3.86
N THR A 103 10.65 -3.03 -2.78
CA THR A 103 11.33 -2.74 -1.52
C THR A 103 12.24 -3.90 -1.16
N ARG A 104 13.55 -3.68 -1.18
CA ARG A 104 14.57 -4.71 -0.95
C ARG A 104 15.06 -4.61 0.48
N ILE A 105 14.98 -5.72 1.21
CA ILE A 105 15.36 -5.80 2.62
C ILE A 105 16.47 -6.81 2.76
N PHE A 106 17.61 -6.36 3.29
CA PHE A 106 18.83 -7.15 3.46
C PHE A 106 19.14 -7.34 4.94
N ARG A 107 19.36 -8.57 5.40
CA ARG A 107 19.82 -8.84 6.76
C ARG A 107 20.83 -9.99 6.82
N PRO A 108 21.81 -9.94 7.74
CA PRO A 108 22.72 -11.06 7.98
C PRO A 108 22.00 -12.32 8.49
N ASP A 109 20.95 -12.14 9.30
CA ASP A 109 20.10 -13.20 9.83
C ASP A 109 18.78 -13.27 9.05
N GLU A 110 18.42 -14.47 8.61
CA GLU A 110 17.17 -14.74 7.90
C GLU A 110 15.94 -14.44 8.77
N HIS A 111 16.00 -14.76 10.06
CA HIS A 111 14.88 -14.56 10.99
C HIS A 111 14.59 -13.09 11.24
N ALA A 112 15.56 -12.22 10.96
CA ALA A 112 15.37 -10.79 11.08
C ALA A 112 14.41 -10.26 10.02
N LEU A 113 14.33 -10.89 8.84
CA LEU A 113 13.53 -10.42 7.70
C LEU A 113 12.02 -10.44 7.99
N PRO A 114 11.25 -9.44 7.50
CA PRO A 114 9.82 -9.40 7.74
C PRO A 114 9.10 -10.49 6.97
N LYS A 115 8.20 -11.20 7.68
CA LYS A 115 7.25 -12.12 7.06
C LYS A 115 5.90 -11.42 6.90
N VAL A 116 5.54 -11.16 5.65
CA VAL A 116 4.29 -10.45 5.28
C VAL A 116 3.41 -11.32 4.41
N TYR A 117 2.11 -11.12 4.53
CA TYR A 117 1.10 -11.67 3.63
C TYR A 117 0.49 -10.57 2.76
N ARG A 118 -0.22 -10.95 1.69
CA ARG A 118 -0.99 -10.01 0.88
C ARG A 118 -1.99 -9.27 1.78
N GLY A 119 -1.97 -7.95 1.72
CA GLY A 119 -2.83 -7.08 2.52
C GLY A 119 -2.28 -6.69 3.89
N ASP A 120 -1.15 -7.26 4.34
CA ASP A 120 -0.47 -6.78 5.55
C ASP A 120 0.04 -5.36 5.32
N VAL A 121 0.01 -4.51 6.35
CA VAL A 121 0.58 -3.16 6.30
C VAL A 121 1.99 -3.21 6.88
N VAL A 122 2.93 -2.61 6.18
CA VAL A 122 4.33 -2.54 6.57
C VAL A 122 4.68 -1.08 6.87
N VAL A 123 5.18 -0.84 8.07
CA VAL A 123 5.89 0.40 8.41
C VAL A 123 7.37 0.14 8.20
N LEU A 124 8.02 1.05 7.49
CA LEU A 124 9.43 1.05 7.17
C LEU A 124 10.05 2.33 7.72
N HIS A 125 11.23 2.19 8.30
CA HIS A 125 12.04 3.30 8.78
C HIS A 125 13.38 3.34 8.05
N ASP A 126 13.81 4.53 7.65
CA ASP A 126 15.12 4.86 7.10
C ASP A 126 15.52 3.99 5.88
N PHE A 127 14.61 3.89 4.90
CA PHE A 127 14.84 3.16 3.66
C PHE A 127 15.38 4.08 2.56
N GLN A 128 16.51 3.70 1.96
CA GLN A 128 17.13 4.47 0.90
C GLN A 128 16.29 4.41 -0.39
N VAL A 129 15.92 5.58 -0.93
CA VAL A 129 15.29 5.65 -2.25
C VAL A 129 16.35 5.52 -3.34
N GLN A 130 16.18 4.52 -4.19
CA GLN A 130 17.06 4.20 -5.31
C GLN A 130 16.31 4.27 -6.63
N ASN A 131 17.04 4.65 -7.69
CA ASN A 131 16.62 4.45 -9.06
C ASN A 131 17.37 3.24 -9.61
N ARG A 132 16.65 2.15 -9.89
CA ARG A 132 17.22 0.95 -10.50
C ARG A 132 16.53 0.70 -11.83
N ARG A 133 17.31 0.61 -12.90
CA ARG A 133 16.80 0.34 -14.26
C ARG A 133 15.65 1.29 -14.67
N ARG A 134 15.75 2.57 -14.27
CA ARG A 134 14.76 3.64 -14.51
C ARG A 134 13.46 3.52 -13.70
N GLU A 135 13.43 2.64 -12.70
CA GLU A 135 12.32 2.49 -11.76
C GLU A 135 12.72 2.93 -10.35
N ILE A 136 11.81 3.61 -9.65
CA ILE A 136 11.99 3.95 -8.24
C ILE A 136 11.80 2.70 -7.38
N SER A 137 12.70 2.51 -6.42
CA SER A 137 12.71 1.39 -5.48
C SER A 137 13.24 1.83 -4.13
N LEU A 138 12.94 1.04 -3.10
CA LEU A 138 13.44 1.22 -1.74
C LEU A 138 14.45 0.13 -1.43
N SER A 139 15.49 0.47 -0.68
CA SER A 139 16.51 -0.48 -0.22
C SER A 139 16.83 -0.21 1.23
N SER A 140 16.83 -1.26 2.06
CA SER A 140 17.27 -1.14 3.44
C SER A 140 18.77 -0.80 3.51
N THR A 141 19.14 -0.09 4.55
CA THR A 141 20.50 0.14 5.05
C THR A 141 20.70 -0.65 6.35
N ASN A 142 21.82 -0.38 7.05
CA ASN A 142 22.11 -0.91 8.38
C ASN A 142 21.24 -0.28 9.48
N THR A 143 20.71 0.92 9.25
CA THR A 143 19.87 1.68 10.18
C THR A 143 18.38 1.48 9.95
N SER A 144 17.98 0.89 8.82
CA SER A 144 16.56 0.66 8.54
C SER A 144 15.88 -0.26 9.55
N ALA A 145 14.61 -0.04 9.82
CA ALA A 145 13.79 -0.89 10.68
C ALA A 145 12.39 -1.09 10.08
N TRP A 146 11.61 -2.02 10.62
CA TRP A 146 10.25 -2.28 10.14
C TRP A 146 9.35 -2.91 11.20
N ALA A 147 8.05 -2.70 11.00
CA ALA A 147 6.98 -3.39 11.71
C ALA A 147 5.93 -3.86 10.71
N VAL A 148 5.36 -5.04 10.96
CA VAL A 148 4.30 -5.63 10.13
C VAL A 148 3.00 -5.66 10.91
N PHE A 149 2.03 -4.87 10.48
CA PHE A 149 0.68 -4.85 11.02
C PHE A 149 -0.18 -5.83 10.23
N ARG A 150 -0.96 -6.63 10.96
CA ARG A 150 -1.93 -7.56 10.36
C ARG A 150 -3.33 -7.22 10.81
N LYS A 151 -4.30 -7.43 9.92
CA LYS A 151 -5.71 -7.21 10.23
C LYS A 151 -6.12 -8.04 11.44
N GLY A 152 -6.79 -7.40 12.40
CA GLY A 152 -7.24 -8.05 13.64
C GLY A 152 -6.18 -8.19 14.74
N ARG A 153 -4.95 -7.70 14.52
CA ARG A 153 -3.93 -7.56 15.58
C ARG A 153 -3.80 -6.10 16.01
N LEU A 154 -3.56 -5.90 17.31
CA LEU A 154 -3.37 -4.56 17.89
C LEU A 154 -1.95 -4.04 17.73
N GLU A 155 -0.97 -4.94 17.68
CA GLU A 155 0.45 -4.64 17.65
C GLU A 155 1.08 -5.08 16.32
N GLY A 156 2.07 -4.31 15.86
CA GLY A 156 2.92 -4.66 14.74
C GLY A 156 4.02 -5.63 15.16
N ASP A 157 4.23 -6.67 14.36
CA ASP A 157 5.33 -7.62 14.54
C ASP A 157 6.65 -6.98 14.09
N ILE A 158 7.64 -6.90 14.99
CA ILE A 158 8.99 -6.39 14.70
C ILE A 158 9.94 -7.59 14.70
N SER A 159 10.39 -7.99 13.52
CA SER A 159 11.37 -9.09 13.37
C SER A 159 12.82 -8.58 13.27
N GLY A 160 13.02 -7.31 12.91
CA GLY A 160 14.33 -6.71 12.64
C GLY A 160 14.84 -5.82 13.78
N PRO A 161 15.62 -4.77 13.46
CA PRO A 161 15.99 -3.76 14.43
C PRO A 161 14.76 -3.15 15.13
N PRO A 162 14.89 -2.71 16.40
CA PRO A 162 13.78 -2.07 17.12
C PRO A 162 13.19 -0.91 16.32
N LEU A 163 11.86 -0.84 16.28
CA LEU A 163 11.12 0.25 15.66
C LEU A 163 10.07 0.75 16.65
N GLU A 164 10.04 2.05 16.89
CA GLU A 164 8.97 2.69 17.64
C GLU A 164 7.79 3.00 16.70
N TYR A 165 6.58 2.70 17.15
CA TYR A 165 5.34 3.11 16.49
C TYR A 165 4.28 3.44 17.55
N GLY A 166 3.32 4.29 17.20
CA GLY A 166 2.29 4.75 18.13
C GLY A 166 0.88 4.67 17.55
N ALA A 167 0.00 5.48 18.16
CA ALA A 167 -1.40 5.58 17.74
C ALA A 167 -1.54 6.12 16.31
N GLY A 168 -0.64 7.01 15.87
CA GLY A 168 -0.59 7.56 14.53
C GLY A 168 -0.49 6.47 13.46
N GLU A 169 0.57 5.67 13.53
CA GLU A 169 0.89 4.57 12.62
C GLU A 169 -0.18 3.48 12.69
N SER A 170 -0.63 3.13 13.90
CA SER A 170 -1.68 2.13 14.10
C SER A 170 -2.99 2.53 13.41
N ALA A 171 -3.36 3.81 13.49
CA ALA A 171 -4.55 4.32 12.80
C ALA A 171 -4.33 4.45 11.28
N LEU A 172 -3.11 4.75 10.81
CA LEU A 172 -2.82 4.72 9.36
C LEU A 172 -2.88 3.29 8.80
N ALA A 173 -2.39 2.30 9.55
CA ALA A 173 -2.52 0.90 9.17
C ALA A 173 -3.98 0.48 9.03
N ARG A 174 -4.87 0.91 9.94
CA ARG A 174 -6.32 0.67 9.82
C ARG A 174 -6.91 1.25 8.54
N ILE A 175 -6.60 2.51 8.23
CA ILE A 175 -7.05 3.17 7.00
C ILE A 175 -6.56 2.41 5.76
N LEU A 176 -5.30 1.98 5.76
CA LEU A 176 -4.72 1.21 4.67
C LEU A 176 -5.34 -0.19 4.52
N PHE A 177 -5.71 -0.86 5.61
CA PHE A 177 -6.46 -2.12 5.54
C PHE A 177 -7.82 -1.92 4.87
N ASP A 178 -8.56 -0.89 5.29
CA ASP A 178 -9.89 -0.61 4.74
C ASP A 178 -9.82 -0.24 3.26
N TRP A 179 -8.84 0.59 2.89
CA TRP A 179 -8.58 0.91 1.48
C TRP A 179 -8.21 -0.33 0.67
N TRP A 180 -7.31 -1.18 1.18
CA TRP A 180 -6.87 -2.38 0.48
C TRP A 180 -8.04 -3.31 0.17
N ILE A 181 -8.93 -3.53 1.14
CA ILE A 181 -10.14 -4.36 0.97
C ILE A 181 -11.00 -3.84 -0.18
N GLN A 182 -11.21 -2.52 -0.26
CA GLN A 182 -12.02 -1.92 -1.32
C GLN A 182 -11.47 -2.16 -2.73
N ILE A 183 -10.15 -2.24 -2.89
CA ILE A 183 -9.51 -2.43 -4.20
C ILE A 183 -9.17 -3.89 -4.51
N ASP A 184 -8.91 -4.72 -3.49
CA ASP A 184 -8.61 -6.14 -3.66
C ASP A 184 -9.84 -6.89 -4.20
N HIS A 185 -11.05 -6.51 -3.75
CA HIS A 185 -12.31 -7.02 -4.29
C HIS A 185 -12.57 -6.65 -5.76
N ARG A 186 -11.84 -5.69 -6.32
CA ARG A 186 -11.96 -5.28 -7.72
C ARG A 186 -10.96 -5.98 -8.64
N GLN A 187 -10.02 -6.74 -8.09
CA GLN A 187 -9.09 -7.52 -8.88
C GLN A 187 -9.68 -8.92 -9.11
N PRO A 188 -9.97 -9.32 -10.35
CA PRO A 188 -10.50 -10.67 -10.60
C PRO A 188 -9.47 -11.70 -10.11
N PRO A 189 -9.93 -12.88 -9.63
CA PRO A 189 -9.03 -13.92 -9.16
C PRO A 189 -8.01 -14.27 -10.24
N ALA A 190 -6.76 -14.50 -9.83
CA ALA A 190 -5.69 -14.90 -10.74
C ALA A 190 -6.14 -16.14 -11.53
N GLY A 191 -6.38 -15.97 -12.84
CA GLY A 191 -6.89 -17.02 -13.73
C GLY A 191 -8.25 -16.74 -14.37
N ALA A 192 -8.94 -15.65 -14.03
CA ALA A 192 -10.15 -15.25 -14.77
C ALA A 192 -9.77 -14.77 -16.18
N VAL A 193 -10.14 -15.54 -17.20
CA VAL A 193 -10.03 -15.16 -18.61
C VAL A 193 -10.96 -13.98 -18.84
N VAL A 194 -10.42 -12.84 -19.25
CA VAL A 194 -11.22 -11.70 -19.71
C VAL A 194 -11.86 -12.13 -21.03
N PRO A 195 -13.20 -12.20 -21.16
CA PRO A 195 -13.80 -12.58 -22.43
C PRO A 195 -13.49 -11.48 -23.44
N HIS A 196 -12.73 -11.82 -24.49
CA HIS A 196 -12.70 -11.02 -25.70
C HIS A 196 -14.07 -11.14 -26.35
N TYR A 197 -14.88 -10.08 -26.29
CA TYR A 197 -16.06 -9.96 -27.13
C TYR A 197 -15.57 -9.72 -28.56
N GLU A 198 -15.68 -10.74 -29.41
CA GLU A 198 -15.59 -10.55 -30.85
C GLU A 198 -16.80 -9.74 -31.30
N GLU A 199 -16.54 -8.56 -31.84
CA GLU A 199 -17.53 -7.66 -32.41
C GLU A 199 -17.99 -8.27 -33.75
N ASN A 200 -19.11 -9.01 -33.73
CA ASN A 200 -19.73 -9.53 -34.94
C ASN A 200 -20.33 -8.37 -35.74
N ILE A 201 -19.62 -7.94 -36.79
CA ILE A 201 -20.17 -7.03 -37.80
C ILE A 201 -21.12 -7.85 -38.68
N GLU A 202 -22.41 -7.79 -38.40
CA GLU A 202 -23.46 -8.24 -39.32
C GLU A 202 -23.37 -7.40 -40.60
N THR A 203 -22.95 -8.04 -41.70
CA THR A 203 -23.09 -7.48 -43.05
C THR A 203 -24.49 -7.85 -43.52
N THR A 204 -25.41 -6.89 -43.53
CA THR A 204 -26.71 -7.05 -44.18
C THR A 204 -26.54 -6.98 -45.69
N GLU A 205 -26.73 -8.12 -46.36
CA GLU A 205 -26.91 -8.18 -47.81
C GLU A 205 -28.21 -7.47 -48.20
N GLY A 206 -28.08 -6.37 -48.95
CA GLY A 206 -29.18 -5.70 -49.62
C GLY A 206 -29.48 -6.40 -50.95
N THR A 207 -30.68 -6.94 -51.07
CA THR A 207 -31.27 -7.45 -52.31
C THR A 207 -31.87 -6.28 -53.09
N ASP A 208 -31.59 -6.20 -54.39
CA ASP A 208 -32.42 -5.54 -55.41
C ASP A 208 -32.25 -6.30 -56.74
#